data_AF-A0A2W0A6D8-F1
#
_entry.id   AF-A0A2W0A6D8-F1
#
_cell.length_a   1.000
_cell.length_b   1.000
_cell.length_c   1.000
_cell.angle_alpha   90.00
_cell.angle_beta   90.00
_cell.angle_gamma   90.00
#
_symmetry.space_group_name_H-M   'P 1'
#
loop_
_entity.id
_entity.type
_entity.pdbx_description
1 polymer ?
#
loop_
_entity_poly.entity_id
_entity_poly.type
_entity_poly.pdbx_seq_one_letter_code
_entity_poly.pdbx_strand_id
1 'polypeptide(L)' 'MPIRVILADDHTVVRQGIRSLLEREGIRVIGEAGDG' A
#
# COMPACT_ATOMS: atom_id res chain seq x y z
N MET A 1 1.30 -17.30 -6.44
CA MET A 1 0.86 -16.67 -5.17
C MET A 1 1.07 -15.17 -5.31
N PRO A 2 0.10 -14.30 -5.00
CA PRO A 2 0.29 -12.85 -5.12
C PRO A 2 1.30 -12.35 -4.09
N ILE A 3 2.13 -11.38 -4.49
CA ILE A 3 3.02 -10.67 -3.57
C ILE A 3 2.14 -9.88 -2.59
N ARG A 4 2.49 -9.92 -1.29
CA ARG A 4 1.74 -9.27 -0.22
C ARG A 4 2.64 -8.26 0.48
N VAL A 5 2.16 -7.04 0.63
CA VAL A 5 2.93 -5.92 1.21
C VAL A 5 2.09 -5.14 2.23
N ILE A 6 2.79 -4.42 3.09
CA ILE A 6 2.24 -3.39 3.98
C ILE A 6 2.79 -2.05 3.51
N LEU A 7 1.95 -1.01 3.53
CA LEU A 7 2.40 0.36 3.26
C LEU A 7 2.64 1.09 4.57
N ALA A 8 3.86 1.59 4.77
CA ALA A 8 4.22 2.42 5.91
C ALA A 8 4.50 3.84 5.39
N ASP A 9 3.55 4.75 5.61
CA ASP A 9 3.61 6.14 5.16
C ASP A 9 2.62 6.97 6.01
N ASP A 10 3.10 8.07 6.59
CA ASP A 10 2.32 9.02 7.40
C ASP A 10 1.40 9.94 6.57
N HIS A 11 1.59 9.98 5.25
CA HIS A 11 0.82 10.79 4.32
C HIS A 11 -0.29 9.98 3.63
N THR A 12 -1.54 10.22 4.04
CA THR A 12 -2.71 9.51 3.50
C THR A 12 -2.86 9.59 1.97
N VAL A 13 -2.57 10.74 1.36
CA VAL A 13 -2.69 10.91 -0.10
C VAL A 13 -1.66 10.04 -0.85
N VAL A 14 -0.42 10.01 -0.37
CA VAL A 14 0.66 9.22 -0.95
C VAL A 14 0.33 7.73 -0.84
N ARG A 15 -0.08 7.30 0.35
CA ARG A 15 -0.45 5.91 0.64
C ARG A 15 -1.58 5.41 -0.25
N GLN A 16 -2.62 6.21 -0.49
CA GLN A 16 -3.71 5.86 -1.40
C GLN A 16 -3.24 5.74 -2.86
N GLY A 17 -2.38 6.65 -3.31
CA GLY A 17 -1.79 6.60 -4.64
C GLY A 17 -0.98 5.32 -4.86
N ILE A 18 -0.09 4.99 -3.92
CA ILE A 18 0.75 3.78 -3.98
C ILE A 18 -0.11 2.52 -3.93
N ARG A 19 -1.11 2.44 -3.05
CA ARG A 19 -2.03 1.29 -3.00
C ARG A 19 -2.68 1.05 -4.36
N SER A 20 -3.20 2.10 -5.01
CA SER A 20 -3.87 1.98 -6.31
C SER A 20 -2.95 1.44 -7.39
N LEU A 21 -1.68 1.88 -7.42
CA LEU A 21 -0.68 1.39 -8.35
C LEU A 21 -0.33 -0.08 -8.09
N LEU A 22 -0.11 -0.46 -6.83
CA LEU A 22 0.25 -1.84 -6.47
C LEU A 22 -0.85 -2.85 -6.79
N GLU A 23 -2.10 -2.53 -6.48
CA GLU A 23 -3.25 -3.40 -6.78
C GLU A 23 -3.44 -3.59 -8.30
N ARG A 24 -3.14 -2.55 -9.11
CA ARG A 24 -3.15 -2.66 -10.59
C ARG A 24 -2.08 -3.62 -11.12
N GLU A 25 -0.93 -3.69 -10.46
CA GLU A 25 0.17 -4.61 -10.78
C GLU A 25 -0.02 -6.02 -10.16
N GLY A 26 -1.18 -6.30 -9.56
CA GLY A 26 -1.49 -7.59 -8.94
C GLY A 26 -0.76 -7.83 -7.61
N ILE A 27 -0.24 -6.77 -6.98
CA ILE A 27 0.36 -6.80 -5.65
C ILE A 27 -0.73 -6.44 -4.63
N ARG A 28 -0.92 -7.32 -3.64
CA ARG A 28 -1.97 -7.15 -2.64
C ARG A 28 -1.47 -6.36 -1.43
N VAL A 29 -2.14 -5.26 -1.13
CA VAL A 29 -1.88 -4.48 0.11
C VAL A 29 -2.73 -5.07 1.24
N ILE A 30 -2.05 -5.63 2.25
CA ILE A 30 -2.70 -6.33 3.37
C ILE A 30 -2.76 -5.50 4.66
N GLY A 31 -2.17 -4.31 4.66
CA GLY A 31 -2.15 -3.41 5.82
C GLY A 31 -1.52 -2.06 5.50
N GLU A 32 -1.78 -1.10 6.37
CA GLU A 32 -1.26 0.26 6.32
C GLU A 32 -0.80 0.68 7.72
N ALA A 33 0.34 1.34 7.82
CA ALA A 33 0.87 1.98 9.01
C ALA A 33 1.14 3.45 8.69
N GLY A 34 0.84 4.37 9.62
CA GLY A 34 0.90 5.81 9.35
C GLY A 34 1.12 6.68 10.59
N ASP A 35 1.54 6.07 11.69
CA ASP A 35 1.79 6.69 12.99
C ASP A 35 3.30 6.77 13.29
N GLY A 36 4.10 7.05 12.25
CA GLY A 36 5.57 7.13 12.32
C GLY A 36 6.10 7.96 13.48
#